data_AF-A0A2G5QRP3-F1
#
_entry.id   AF-A0A2G5QRP3-F1
#
_cell.length_a   1.000
_cell.length_b   1.000
_cell.length_c   1.000
_cell.angle_alpha   90.00
_cell.angle_beta   90.00
_cell.angle_gamma   90.00
#
_symmetry.space_group_name_H-M   'P 1'
#
loop_
_entity.id
_entity.type
_entity.pdbx_description
1 polymer ?
#
loop_
_entity_poly.entity_id
_entity_poly.type
_entity_poly.pdbx_seq_one_letter_code
_entity_poly.pdbx_strand_id
1 'polypeptide(L)'
;MSHIDDLKTQMEEAIAAQDFEAAAKLRDEIGGIQHSALVRGVEDAAQASYFQRQVPGRMGLGTDQPVPKTPEGWVPPKKPDPMTANHSRGGRRTKS
;
A
#
# COMPACT_ATOMS: atom_id res chain seq x y z
N MET A 1 20.54 3.19 29.28
CA MET A 1 20.64 3.67 27.89
C MET A 1 19.84 2.72 27.03
N SER A 2 19.11 3.24 26.04
CA SER A 2 18.42 2.35 25.10
C SER A 2 19.43 1.86 24.06
N HIS A 3 19.23 0.66 23.51
CA HIS A 3 20.12 0.10 22.48
C HIS A 3 20.31 1.04 21.27
N ILE A 4 19.31 1.87 20.93
CA ILE A 4 19.41 2.89 19.88
C ILE A 4 20.36 4.02 20.26
N ASP A 5 20.42 4.40 21.54
CA ASP A 5 21.31 5.46 22.00
C ASP A 5 22.77 5.00 21.87
N ASP A 6 23.06 3.74 22.20
CA ASP A 6 24.39 3.15 22.04
C ASP A 6 24.84 3.14 20.57
N LEU A 7 23.95 2.76 19.64
CA LEU A 7 24.23 2.77 18.20
C LEU A 7 24.46 4.20 17.66
N LYS A 8 23.75 5.20 18.20
CA LYS A 8 23.97 6.60 17.83
C LYS A 8 25.33 7.10 18.27
N THR A 9 25.75 6.77 19.50
CA THR A 9 27.08 7.13 19.99
C THR A 9 28.18 6.48 19.15
N GLN A 10 28.05 5.20 18.79
CA GLN A 10 28.99 4.52 17.90
C GLN A 10 29.04 5.15 16.50
N MET A 11 27.91 5.62 15.98
CA MET A 11 27.86 6.32 14.69
C MET A 11 28.59 7.66 14.75
N GLU A 12 28.43 8.42 15.84
CA GLU A 12 29.15 9.68 16.05
C GLU A 12 30.66 9.47 16.15
N GLU A 13 31.11 8.40 16.82
CA GLU A 13 32.52 8.00 16.89
C GLU A 13 33.06 7.64 15.50
N ALA A 14 32.31 6.87 14.69
CA ALA A 14 32.69 6.53 13.32
C ALA A 14 32.80 7.77 12.41
N ILE A 15 31.89 8.73 12.56
CA ILE A 15 31.93 10.02 11.85
C ILE A 15 33.17 10.81 12.25
N ALA A 16 33.49 10.87 13.56
CA ALA A 16 34.68 11.55 14.06
C ALA A 16 35.98 10.90 13.55
N ALA A 17 35.99 9.59 13.36
CA ALA A 17 37.08 8.82 12.76
C ALA A 17 37.10 8.87 11.22
N GLN A 18 36.14 9.55 10.57
CA GLN A 18 35.95 9.60 9.12
C GLN A 18 35.69 8.24 8.46
N ASP A 19 35.22 7.25 9.22
CA ASP A 19 34.79 5.94 8.71
C ASP A 19 33.31 6.00 8.31
N PHE A 20 33.06 6.53 7.11
CA PHE A 20 31.70 6.71 6.59
C PHE A 20 31.02 5.39 6.21
N GLU A 21 31.79 4.33 5.94
CA GLU A 21 31.24 3.00 5.68
C GLU A 21 30.66 2.39 6.95
N ALA A 22 31.38 2.49 8.08
CA ALA A 22 30.85 2.09 9.38
C ALA A 22 29.64 2.96 9.79
N ALA A 23 29.71 4.28 9.58
CA ALA A 23 28.61 5.18 9.90
C ALA A 23 27.34 4.88 9.07
N ALA A 24 27.50 4.53 7.78
CA ALA A 24 26.37 4.15 6.91
C ALA A 24 25.69 2.86 7.40
N LYS A 25 26.47 1.84 7.77
CA LYS A 25 25.93 0.58 8.31
C LYS A 25 25.16 0.81 9.61
N LEU A 26 25.71 1.61 10.52
CA LEU A 26 25.05 1.95 11.80
C LEU A 26 23.76 2.75 11.56
N ARG A 27 23.74 3.67 10.59
CA ARG A 27 22.53 4.40 10.20
C ARG A 27 21.45 3.45 9.70
N ASP A 28 21.79 2.50 8.83
CA ASP A 28 20.85 1.54 8.28
C ASP A 28 20.28 0.62 9.37
N GLU A 29 21.11 0.19 10.33
CA GLU A 29 20.70 -0.59 11.49
C GLU A 29 19.72 0.18 12.39
N ILE A 30 20.03 1.44 12.71
CA ILE A 30 19.13 2.34 13.45
C ILE A 30 17.79 2.49 12.70
N GLY A 31 17.84 2.71 11.39
CA GLY A 31 16.66 2.82 10.53
C GLY A 31 15.82 1.55 10.54
N GLY A 32 16.44 0.37 10.48
CA GLY A 32 15.77 -0.92 10.56
C GLY A 32 15.04 -1.14 11.89
N ILE A 33 15.70 -0.82 13.02
CA ILE A 33 15.10 -0.93 14.34
C ILE A 33 13.92 0.05 14.48
N GLN A 34 14.12 1.32 14.10
CA GLN A 34 13.06 2.33 14.17
C GLN A 34 11.87 1.97 13.27
N HIS A 35 12.11 1.51 12.05
CA HIS A 35 11.05 1.11 11.14
C HIS A 35 10.34 -0.16 11.64
N SER A 36 11.03 -1.11 12.24
CA SER A 36 10.40 -2.31 12.83
C SER A 36 9.60 -2.00 14.10
N ALA A 37 10.06 -1.06 14.92
CA ALA A 37 9.34 -0.57 16.09
C ALA A 37 8.11 0.27 15.69
N LEU A 38 8.24 1.09 14.65
CA LEU A 38 7.15 1.82 14.02
C LEU A 38 6.10 0.84 13.46
N VAL A 39 6.53 -0.19 12.74
CA VAL A 39 5.64 -1.23 12.19
C VAL A 39 4.93 -2.05 13.29
N ARG A 40 5.47 -2.12 14.51
CA ARG A 40 4.81 -2.77 15.66
C ARG A 40 3.76 -1.91 16.37
N GLY A 41 3.64 -0.62 16.05
CA GLY A 41 2.75 0.31 16.76
C GLY A 41 2.09 1.38 15.90
N VAL A 42 2.17 1.30 14.57
CA VAL A 42 1.60 2.30 13.66
C VAL A 42 0.44 1.69 12.88
N GLU A 43 -0.76 2.14 13.24
CA GLU A 43 -1.91 2.21 12.32
C GLU A 43 -1.41 2.75 10.97
N ASP A 44 -1.78 2.09 9.86
CA ASP A 44 -1.30 2.38 8.51
C ASP A 44 -1.06 3.89 8.30
N ALA A 45 0.19 4.26 8.03
CA ALA A 45 0.58 5.65 7.82
C ALA A 45 -0.41 6.30 6.85
N ALA A 46 -1.11 7.34 7.30
CA ALA A 46 -2.05 8.09 6.48
C ALA A 46 -1.34 8.45 5.17
N GLN A 47 -1.81 7.84 4.08
CA GLN A 47 -1.16 7.85 2.77
C GLN A 47 -0.79 9.28 2.36
N ALA A 48 0.47 9.66 2.62
CA ALA A 48 1.03 10.96 2.26
C ALA A 48 1.39 11.04 0.76
N SER A 49 0.96 10.07 -0.03
CA SER A 49 1.17 10.05 -1.47
C SER A 49 -0.17 10.06 -2.17
N TYR A 50 -0.34 11.04 -3.07
CA TYR A 50 -1.44 11.06 -4.05
C TYR A 50 -1.45 9.83 -4.97
N PHE A 51 -0.45 8.94 -4.85
CA PHE A 51 -0.30 7.72 -5.60
C PHE A 51 -0.83 6.53 -4.79
N GLN A 52 -2.02 6.06 -5.15
CA GLN A 52 -2.53 4.80 -4.62
C GLN A 52 -1.68 3.63 -5.12
N ARG A 53 -1.39 2.67 -4.24
CA ARG A 53 -0.73 1.41 -4.64
C ARG A 53 -1.58 0.70 -5.68
N GLN A 54 -0.94 0.23 -6.74
CA GLN A 54 -1.60 -0.56 -7.77
C GLN A 54 -2.07 -1.91 -7.17
N VAL A 55 -3.33 -2.26 -7.42
CA VAL A 55 -3.95 -3.50 -6.91
C VAL A 55 -3.92 -4.57 -8.01
N PRO A 56 -3.46 -5.80 -7.71
CA PRO A 56 -3.54 -6.91 -8.66
C PRO A 56 -4.97 -7.07 -9.22
N GLY A 57 -5.11 -7.11 -10.55
CA GLY A 57 -6.42 -7.14 -11.25
C GLY A 57 -6.96 -5.78 -11.69
N ARG A 58 -6.35 -4.67 -11.25
CA ARG A 58 -6.53 -3.30 -11.78
C ARG A 58 -5.32 -2.84 -12.63
N MET A 59 -4.57 -3.80 -13.14
CA MET A 59 -3.36 -3.62 -13.94
C MET A 59 -3.70 -3.97 -15.40
N GLY A 60 -4.25 -3.03 -16.17
CA GLY A 60 -4.62 -3.33 -17.56
C GLY A 60 -4.83 -2.06 -18.39
N LEU A 61 -4.54 -2.13 -19.69
CA LEU A 61 -4.85 -1.05 -20.63
C LEU A 61 -6.34 -0.67 -20.48
N GLY A 62 -6.62 0.60 -20.18
CA GLY A 62 -7.98 1.11 -19.93
C GLY A 62 -8.38 1.26 -18.45
N THR A 63 -7.55 0.85 -17.48
CA THR A 63 -7.82 1.09 -16.05
C THR A 63 -7.65 2.55 -15.65
N ASP A 64 -6.99 3.35 -16.48
CA ASP A 64 -6.78 4.79 -16.28
C ASP A 64 -7.94 5.64 -16.83
N GLN A 65 -8.97 5.02 -17.41
CA GLN A 65 -10.12 5.77 -17.93
C GLN A 65 -10.96 6.33 -16.77
N PRO A 66 -11.18 7.66 -16.74
CA PRO A 66 -12.03 8.27 -15.72
C PRO A 66 -13.48 7.79 -15.88
N VAL A 67 -14.11 7.34 -14.79
CA VAL A 67 -15.53 7.01 -14.76
C VAL A 67 -16.32 8.30 -14.47
N PRO A 68 -17.26 8.73 -15.34
CA PRO A 68 -18.10 9.88 -15.06
C PRO A 68 -18.89 9.70 -13.76
N LYS A 69 -18.96 10.75 -12.93
CA LYS A 69 -19.81 10.72 -11.74
C LYS A 69 -21.28 10.74 -12.15
N THR A 70 -22.05 9.75 -11.67
CA THR A 70 -23.50 9.72 -11.80
C THR A 70 -24.13 10.79 -10.91
N PRO A 71 -25.24 11.42 -11.33
CA PRO A 71 -25.95 12.37 -10.48
C PRO A 71 -26.56 11.68 -9.24
N GLU A 72 -26.83 12.46 -8.21
CA GLU A 72 -27.46 11.97 -6.98
C GLU A 72 -28.85 11.38 -7.28
N GLY A 73 -29.14 10.20 -6.73
CA GLY A 73 -30.41 9.49 -6.98
C GLY A 73 -30.51 8.75 -8.32
N TRP A 74 -29.45 8.70 -9.13
CA TRP A 74 -29.47 7.94 -10.38
C TRP A 74 -29.52 6.43 -10.14
N VAL A 75 -30.54 5.78 -10.72
CA VAL A 75 -30.69 4.32 -10.70
C VAL A 75 -30.50 3.78 -12.12
N PRO A 76 -29.59 2.81 -12.34
CA PRO A 76 -29.43 2.19 -13.65
C PRO A 76 -30.74 1.55 -14.13
N PRO A 77 -31.09 1.67 -15.42
CA PRO A 77 -32.26 0.98 -15.94
C PRO A 77 -32.06 -0.54 -15.85
N LYS A 78 -33.17 -1.26 -15.62
CA LYS A 78 -33.15 -2.73 -15.65
C LYS A 78 -32.73 -3.19 -17.04
N LYS A 79 -31.79 -4.15 -17.10
CA LYS A 79 -31.37 -4.75 -18.37
C LYS A 79 -32.61 -5.29 -19.11
N PRO A 80 -32.78 -4.98 -20.40
CA PRO A 80 -33.88 -5.53 -21.17
C PRO A 80 -33.77 -7.06 -21.19
N ASP A 81 -34.93 -7.72 -21.25
CA ASP A 81 -34.97 -9.16 -21.49
C ASP A 81 -34.21 -9.44 -22.79
N PRO A 82 -33.21 -10.34 -22.80
CA PRO A 82 -32.42 -10.59 -23.99
C PRO A 82 -33.21 -11.25 -25.14
N MET A 83 -34.53 -11.44 -25.04
CA MET A 83 -35.44 -11.92 -26.10
C MET A 83 -34.85 -13.09 -26.91
N THR A 84 -34.07 -13.94 -26.25
CA THR A 84 -33.30 -15.02 -26.84
C THR A 84 -33.63 -16.31 -26.10
N ALA A 85 -33.78 -17.39 -26.85
CA ALA A 85 -34.09 -18.70 -26.30
C ALA A 85 -32.98 -19.12 -25.31
N ASN A 86 -33.41 -19.25 -24.06
CA ASN A 86 -32.63 -19.34 -22.84
C ASN A 86 -31.62 -20.51 -22.84
N HIS A 87 -30.32 -20.24 -22.79
CA HIS A 87 -29.34 -21.16 -22.19
C HIS A 87 -28.60 -20.39 -21.09
N SER A 88 -29.06 -20.55 -19.85
CA SER A 88 -28.50 -19.85 -18.69
C SER A 88 -27.02 -20.22 -18.49
N ARG A 89 -26.11 -19.23 -18.48
CA ARG A 89 -24.77 -19.40 -17.92
C ARG A 89 -24.84 -19.23 -16.41
N GLY A 90 -24.42 -20.26 -15.68
CA GLY A 90 -24.58 -20.48 -14.24
C GLY A 90 -24.52 -19.24 -13.35
N GLY A 91 -25.63 -19.02 -12.63
CA GLY A 91 -25.68 -18.13 -11.48
C GLY A 91 -24.81 -18.65 -10.32
N ARG A 92 -24.16 -17.71 -9.64
CA ARG A 92 -23.21 -17.88 -8.54
C ARG A 92 -23.78 -18.78 -7.42
N ARG A 93 -23.15 -19.94 -7.17
CA ARG A 93 -23.42 -20.77 -5.99
C ARG A 93 -22.98 -20.03 -4.73
N THR A 94 -23.91 -19.55 -3.92
CA THR A 94 -23.64 -19.18 -2.53
C THR A 94 -23.49 -20.48 -1.73
N LYS A 95 -22.29 -20.75 -1.19
CA LYS A 95 -22.09 -21.82 -0.21
C LYS A 95 -22.78 -21.42 1.10
N SER A 96 -23.73 -22.24 1.55
CA SER A 96 -24.15 -22.34 2.95
C SER A 96 -23.12 -23.11 3.75
#